data_AF-A0AA41UUL1-F1
#
_entry.id   AF-A0AA41UUL1-F1
#
_cell.length_a   1.000
_cell.length_b   1.000
_cell.length_c   1.000
_cell.angle_alpha   90.00
_cell.angle_beta   90.00
_cell.angle_gamma   90.00
#
_symmetry.space_group_name_H-M   'P 1'
#
loop_
_entity.id
_entity.type
_entity.pdbx_description
1 polymer ?
#
loop_
_entity_poly.entity_id
_entity_poly.type
_entity_poly.pdbx_seq_one_letter_code
_entity_poly.pdbx_strand_id
1 'polypeptide(L)'
;MSHNWPQSPLLLYGFSREVVEFPGYWPRNVRVCGFWLPPMKWQFSCSDCRGISDLVSPRHLTTKDELCTLHASLQTFLHFSASDIPIFIGLSSIGSMGFLKNPRVFLRVLEAVSASTNYKFILFTAAYQPLDAAVHEFEGNTSSSDPMLCNKDGVLRFGSRVFCFSGSIPYSWVFQRCAVAIHHGGSGSTAAALSAGIPQVVCPFILDQFYWAERMFWLGVAPPPLQANDLLPDKYDDASISKAVNSLSNAINSALSPEVKVRASQIADTINLEDGIQESLKVLKEEILSK
;
A
#
# COMPACT_ATOMS: atom_id res chain seq x y z
N MET A 1 -25.15 1.74 -40.69
CA MET A 1 -26.10 2.00 -39.59
C MET A 1 -25.35 2.70 -38.48
N SER A 2 -25.45 4.03 -38.38
CA SER A 2 -24.89 4.77 -37.25
C SER A 2 -25.76 4.48 -36.03
N HIS A 3 -25.25 3.70 -35.08
CA HIS A 3 -25.94 3.54 -33.81
C HIS A 3 -26.00 4.91 -33.13
N ASN A 4 -27.21 5.47 -32.98
CA ASN A 4 -27.50 6.61 -32.12
C ASN A 4 -27.34 6.16 -30.66
N TRP A 5 -26.10 6.00 -30.21
CA TRP A 5 -25.82 5.90 -28.79
C TRP A 5 -26.10 7.27 -28.18
N PRO A 6 -26.86 7.34 -27.06
CA PRO A 6 -27.00 8.58 -26.33
C PRO A 6 -25.62 9.13 -26.00
N GLN A 7 -25.48 10.46 -26.04
CA GLN A 7 -24.22 11.12 -25.73
C GLN A 7 -23.81 10.71 -24.31
N SER A 8 -22.58 10.18 -24.17
CA SER A 8 -22.09 9.74 -22.87
C SER A 8 -22.18 10.90 -21.87
N PRO A 9 -22.64 10.65 -20.63
CA PRO A 9 -22.68 11.69 -19.59
C PRO A 9 -21.27 12.20 -19.31
N LEU A 10 -21.11 13.42 -18.81
CA LEU A 10 -19.83 13.92 -18.31
C LEU A 10 -19.21 12.91 -17.34
N LEU A 11 -17.97 12.47 -17.63
CA LEU A 11 -17.22 11.55 -16.79
C LEU A 11 -15.98 12.27 -16.26
N LEU A 12 -15.81 12.28 -14.94
CA LEU A 12 -14.67 12.89 -14.28
C LEU A 12 -13.81 11.80 -13.66
N TYR A 13 -12.53 11.81 -13.97
CA TYR A 13 -11.55 10.90 -13.43
C TYR A 13 -10.58 11.62 -12.49
N GLY A 14 -10.47 11.07 -11.28
CA GLY A 14 -9.64 11.58 -10.19
C GLY A 14 -8.22 11.00 -10.15
N PHE A 15 -7.51 11.01 -11.26
CA PHE A 15 -6.09 10.64 -11.34
C PHE A 15 -5.31 11.71 -12.11
N SER A 16 -4.00 11.77 -11.88
CA SER A 16 -3.09 12.61 -12.66
C SER A 16 -2.93 12.09 -14.08
N ARG A 17 -2.79 13.01 -15.03
CA ARG A 17 -2.42 12.69 -16.43
C ARG A 17 -1.00 12.14 -16.55
N GLU A 18 -0.14 12.41 -15.58
CA GLU A 18 1.19 11.79 -15.51
C GLU A 18 1.08 10.29 -15.20
N VAL A 19 0.09 9.91 -14.39
CA VAL A 19 -0.05 8.53 -13.92
C VAL A 19 -0.89 7.68 -14.86
N VAL A 20 -1.93 8.22 -15.48
CA VAL A 20 -2.76 7.50 -16.45
C VAL A 20 -2.75 8.28 -17.75
N GLU A 21 -2.34 7.62 -18.82
CA GLU A 21 -2.38 8.20 -20.15
C GLU A 21 -3.82 8.59 -20.51
N PHE A 22 -3.97 9.68 -21.27
CA PHE A 22 -5.25 10.12 -21.82
C PHE A 22 -5.30 9.74 -23.31
N PRO A 23 -5.71 8.51 -23.65
CA PRO A 23 -5.65 8.07 -25.03
C PRO A 23 -6.75 8.73 -25.86
N GLY A 24 -6.45 8.97 -27.14
CA GLY A 24 -7.36 9.68 -28.05
C GLY A 24 -8.69 8.99 -28.33
N TYR A 25 -8.85 7.72 -27.92
CA TYR A 25 -10.11 6.98 -28.05
C TYR A 25 -11.11 7.27 -26.91
N TRP A 26 -10.73 8.03 -25.88
CA TRP A 26 -11.68 8.39 -24.83
C TRP A 26 -12.78 9.34 -25.35
N PRO A 27 -14.03 9.18 -24.87
CA PRO A 27 -15.11 10.08 -25.23
C PRO A 27 -14.78 11.55 -24.92
N ARG A 28 -15.24 12.48 -25.78
CA ARG A 28 -14.96 13.92 -25.64
C ARG A 28 -15.49 14.56 -24.36
N ASN A 29 -16.44 13.91 -23.71
CA ASN A 29 -17.07 14.27 -22.44
C ASN A 29 -16.33 13.70 -21.22
N VAL A 30 -15.16 13.04 -21.40
CA VAL A 30 -14.30 12.64 -20.30
C VAL A 30 -13.37 13.80 -19.90
N ARG A 31 -13.15 13.98 -18.61
CA ARG A 31 -12.16 14.91 -18.06
C ARG A 31 -11.29 14.18 -17.03
N VAL A 32 -9.99 14.36 -17.15
CA VAL A 32 -9.02 13.98 -16.13
C VAL A 32 -8.72 15.22 -15.32
N CYS A 33 -9.07 15.18 -14.04
CA CYS A 33 -9.07 16.35 -13.18
C CYS A 33 -7.82 16.43 -12.30
N GLY A 34 -7.01 15.38 -12.21
CA GLY A 34 -5.92 15.26 -11.24
C GLY A 34 -6.32 14.36 -10.07
N PHE A 35 -5.36 13.98 -9.23
CA PHE A 35 -5.62 13.02 -8.14
C PHE A 35 -6.63 13.51 -7.12
N TRP A 36 -7.52 12.61 -6.69
CA TRP A 36 -8.43 12.84 -5.57
C TRP A 36 -7.89 12.14 -4.32
N LEU A 37 -7.18 12.90 -3.50
CA LEU A 37 -6.70 12.42 -2.21
C LEU A 37 -7.68 12.84 -1.12
N PRO A 38 -8.35 11.89 -0.42
CA PRO A 38 -9.24 12.25 0.66
C PRO A 38 -8.44 12.92 1.80
N PRO A 39 -8.97 13.94 2.50
CA PRO A 39 -8.34 14.49 3.69
C PRO A 39 -7.97 13.41 4.70
N MET A 40 -6.79 13.50 5.30
CA MET A 40 -6.24 12.47 6.21
C MET A 40 -7.22 12.10 7.34
N LYS A 41 -7.90 13.09 7.92
CA LYS A 41 -8.95 12.88 8.95
C LYS A 41 -10.10 11.97 8.52
N TRP A 42 -10.46 11.95 7.23
CA TRP A 42 -11.54 11.10 6.72
C TRP A 42 -11.10 9.65 6.56
N GLN A 43 -9.79 9.40 6.54
CA GLN A 43 -9.23 8.08 6.33
C GLN A 43 -9.08 7.30 7.64
N PHE A 44 -8.93 7.97 8.80
CA PHE A 44 -8.83 7.29 10.09
C PHE A 44 -10.17 6.66 10.49
N SER A 45 -10.22 5.33 10.56
CA SER A 45 -11.37 4.59 11.09
C SER A 45 -11.45 4.63 12.63
N CYS A 46 -10.31 4.81 13.31
CA CYS A 46 -10.25 4.97 14.76
C CYS A 46 -10.60 6.42 15.17
N SER A 47 -11.60 6.58 16.04
CA SER A 47 -12.06 7.87 16.54
C SER A 47 -10.96 8.64 17.28
N ASP A 48 -10.17 7.95 18.08
CA ASP A 48 -9.16 8.56 18.94
C ASP A 48 -7.99 9.08 18.09
N CYS A 49 -7.50 8.26 17.15
CA CYS A 49 -6.48 8.69 16.19
C CYS A 49 -6.97 9.81 15.25
N ARG A 50 -8.26 9.81 14.89
CA ARG A 50 -8.84 10.87 14.06
C ARG A 50 -8.74 12.23 14.77
N GLY A 51 -9.11 12.28 16.05
CA GLY A 51 -9.03 13.51 16.85
C GLY A 51 -7.59 14.02 17.03
N ILE A 52 -6.60 13.13 17.12
CA ILE A 52 -5.19 13.52 17.20
C ILE A 52 -4.70 14.10 15.86
N SER A 53 -5.13 13.52 14.72
CA SER A 53 -4.75 14.01 13.39
C SER A 53 -5.26 15.42 13.07
N ASP A 54 -6.34 15.87 13.70
CA ASP A 54 -6.90 17.22 13.52
C ASP A 54 -5.99 18.33 14.12
N LEU A 55 -5.04 17.97 15.00
CA LEU A 55 -4.12 18.91 15.66
C LEU A 55 -2.79 19.08 14.90
N VAL A 56 -2.51 18.24 13.89
CA VAL A 56 -1.24 18.21 13.17
C VAL A 56 -1.41 18.72 11.73
N SER A 57 -0.59 19.69 11.32
CA SER A 57 -0.66 20.26 9.96
C SER A 57 -0.02 19.31 8.92
N PRO A 58 -0.65 19.05 7.75
CA PRO A 58 -0.16 18.10 6.75
C PRO A 58 1.23 18.40 6.18
N ARG A 59 1.70 19.65 6.30
CA ARG A 59 2.96 20.11 5.68
C ARG A 59 4.20 19.90 6.56
N HIS A 60 4.03 19.50 7.82
CA HIS A 60 5.13 19.24 8.75
C HIS A 60 4.78 18.07 9.66
N LEU A 61 4.84 16.85 9.12
CA LEU A 61 4.86 15.64 9.95
C LEU A 61 6.22 15.57 10.63
N THR A 62 6.32 16.13 11.82
CA THR A 62 7.49 15.95 12.70
C THR A 62 7.35 14.62 13.44
N THR A 63 8.44 14.15 14.04
CA THR A 63 8.57 12.84 14.69
C THR A 63 7.62 12.58 15.88
N LYS A 64 6.71 13.49 16.23
CA LYS A 64 5.76 13.34 17.35
C LYS A 64 4.30 13.27 16.90
N ASP A 65 3.99 12.43 15.92
CA ASP A 65 2.60 12.07 15.63
C ASP A 65 2.18 10.94 16.57
N GLU A 66 1.57 11.31 17.70
CA GLU A 66 1.07 10.36 18.69
C GLU A 66 -0.16 9.63 18.14
N LEU A 67 -0.13 8.29 18.11
CA LEU A 67 -1.32 7.48 17.90
C LEU A 67 -1.97 7.14 19.25
N CYS A 68 -3.23 6.72 19.24
CA CYS A 68 -3.90 6.28 20.46
C CYS A 68 -3.21 5.03 21.04
N THR A 69 -3.52 4.71 22.30
CA THR A 69 -2.92 3.57 23.02
C THR A 69 -3.06 2.24 22.30
N LEU A 70 -4.13 2.04 21.52
CA LEU A 70 -4.35 0.84 20.70
C LEU A 70 -3.32 0.70 19.55
N HIS A 71 -2.84 1.83 19.04
CA HIS A 71 -1.90 1.89 17.92
C HIS A 71 -0.47 2.25 18.34
N ALA A 72 -0.24 2.47 19.63
CA ALA A 72 1.06 2.85 20.18
C ALA A 72 2.16 1.81 19.87
N SER A 73 1.79 0.53 19.74
CA SER A 73 2.69 -0.55 19.35
C SER A 73 3.24 -0.39 17.93
N LEU A 74 2.38 -0.02 16.97
CA LEU A 74 2.79 0.29 15.60
C LEU A 74 3.71 1.52 15.57
N GLN A 75 3.36 2.57 16.33
CA GLN A 75 4.20 3.75 16.44
C GLN A 75 5.57 3.43 17.04
N THR A 76 5.61 2.60 18.08
CA THR A 76 6.85 2.15 18.72
C THR A 76 7.70 1.34 17.74
N PHE A 77 7.09 0.45 16.95
CA PHE A 77 7.79 -0.29 15.91
C PHE A 77 8.38 0.63 14.84
N LEU A 78 7.68 1.70 14.47
CA LEU A 78 8.12 2.70 13.50
C LEU A 78 9.21 3.64 14.02
N HIS A 79 9.31 3.86 15.35
CA HIS A 79 10.18 4.86 15.98
C HIS A 79 11.68 4.50 16.07
N PHE A 80 12.20 3.64 15.19
CA PHE A 80 13.60 3.24 15.17
C PHE A 80 14.39 3.95 14.07
N SER A 81 15.72 4.01 14.25
CA SER A 81 16.72 4.77 13.47
C SER A 81 16.39 4.98 11.98
N ALA A 82 16.83 6.11 11.41
CA ALA A 82 16.70 6.43 9.98
C ALA A 82 17.26 5.35 9.04
N SER A 83 18.12 4.44 9.53
CA SER A 83 18.66 3.30 8.80
C SER A 83 17.74 2.07 8.74
N ASP A 84 16.65 2.03 9.54
CA ASP A 84 15.76 0.87 9.74
C ASP A 84 14.30 1.15 9.31
N ILE A 85 14.11 1.96 8.26
CA ILE A 85 12.78 2.28 7.72
C ILE A 85 12.13 1.00 7.18
N PRO A 86 10.94 0.60 7.67
CA PRO A 86 10.33 -0.67 7.31
C PRO A 86 9.75 -0.68 5.89
N ILE A 87 9.51 -1.89 5.41
CA ILE A 87 8.77 -2.19 4.19
C ILE A 87 7.34 -2.56 4.59
N PHE A 88 6.38 -1.88 4.01
CA PHE A 88 4.97 -2.20 4.20
C PHE A 88 4.57 -3.38 3.31
N ILE A 89 3.73 -4.28 3.83
CA ILE A 89 3.05 -5.32 3.06
C ILE A 89 1.55 -5.28 3.39
N GLY A 90 0.72 -5.10 2.37
CA GLY A 90 -0.73 -5.09 2.52
C GLY A 90 -1.44 -5.66 1.30
N LEU A 91 -2.09 -6.80 1.48
CA LEU A 91 -2.82 -7.48 0.41
C LEU A 91 -4.34 -7.33 0.54
N SER A 92 -4.83 -6.54 1.50
CA SER A 92 -6.26 -6.28 1.71
C SER A 92 -7.08 -7.58 1.68
N SER A 93 -8.14 -7.65 0.87
CA SER A 93 -9.04 -8.81 0.81
C SER A 93 -8.49 -10.02 0.05
N ILE A 94 -7.29 -9.96 -0.55
CA ILE A 94 -6.72 -11.07 -1.35
C ILE A 94 -6.70 -12.39 -0.56
N GLY A 95 -6.41 -12.34 0.74
CA GLY A 95 -6.49 -13.51 1.62
C GLY A 95 -7.90 -14.09 1.70
N SER A 96 -8.89 -13.26 2.06
CA SER A 96 -10.30 -13.64 2.14
C SER A 96 -10.90 -14.08 0.81
N MET A 97 -10.31 -13.66 -0.32
CA MET A 97 -10.69 -14.09 -1.67
C MET A 97 -10.09 -15.44 -2.09
N GLY A 98 -9.27 -16.06 -1.24
CA GLY A 98 -8.73 -17.41 -1.47
C GLY A 98 -7.41 -17.47 -2.23
N PHE A 99 -6.75 -16.33 -2.47
CA PHE A 99 -5.44 -16.30 -3.13
C PHE A 99 -4.27 -16.61 -2.16
N LEU A 100 -4.44 -16.35 -0.86
CA LEU A 100 -3.49 -16.76 0.17
C LEU A 100 -3.84 -18.16 0.70
N LYS A 101 -3.49 -19.21 -0.06
CA LYS A 101 -3.85 -20.59 0.32
C LYS A 101 -3.05 -21.12 1.50
N ASN A 102 -1.81 -20.67 1.66
CA ASN A 102 -0.91 -21.15 2.70
C ASN A 102 -0.24 -20.00 3.46
N PRO A 103 -0.92 -19.40 4.46
CA PRO A 103 -0.37 -18.29 5.25
C PRO A 103 0.97 -18.63 5.93
N ARG A 104 1.18 -19.89 6.32
CA ARG A 104 2.43 -20.33 6.96
C ARG A 104 3.64 -20.22 6.03
N VAL A 105 3.48 -20.62 4.76
CA VAL A 105 4.57 -20.50 3.77
C VAL A 105 4.87 -19.03 3.50
N PHE A 106 3.84 -18.19 3.39
CA PHE A 106 4.02 -16.75 3.22
C PHE A 106 4.83 -16.13 4.38
N LEU A 107 4.50 -16.46 5.63
CA LEU A 107 5.26 -15.99 6.79
C LEU A 107 6.70 -16.51 6.79
N ARG A 108 6.95 -17.76 6.38
CA ARG A 108 8.33 -18.30 6.20
C ARG A 108 9.13 -17.54 5.16
N VAL A 109 8.51 -17.14 4.05
CA VAL A 109 9.17 -16.31 3.03
C VAL A 109 9.59 -14.98 3.64
N LEU A 110 8.70 -14.31 4.38
CA LEU A 110 9.02 -13.04 5.04
C LEU A 110 10.12 -13.18 6.10
N GLU A 111 10.09 -14.26 6.89
CA GLU A 111 11.15 -14.60 7.85
C GLU A 111 12.51 -14.74 7.17
N ALA A 112 12.57 -15.54 6.10
CA ALA A 112 13.80 -15.84 5.38
C ALA A 112 14.36 -14.62 4.65
N VAL A 113 13.51 -13.77 4.05
CA VAL A 113 13.93 -12.50 3.47
C VAL A 113 14.50 -11.59 4.57
N SER A 114 13.75 -11.39 5.66
CA SER A 114 14.19 -10.57 6.79
C SER A 114 15.55 -11.02 7.37
N ALA A 115 15.76 -12.33 7.48
CA ALA A 115 17.01 -12.91 7.98
C ALA A 115 18.20 -12.72 7.02
N SER A 116 17.96 -12.60 5.71
CA SER A 116 19.02 -12.50 4.70
C SER A 116 19.34 -11.07 4.25
N THR A 117 18.45 -10.10 4.45
CA THR A 117 18.58 -8.75 3.86
C THR A 117 18.57 -7.59 4.86
N ASN A 118 18.47 -7.85 6.17
CA ASN A 118 18.23 -6.84 7.21
C ASN A 118 16.94 -6.02 7.02
N TYR A 119 16.01 -6.45 6.16
CA TYR A 119 14.74 -5.76 6.02
C TYR A 119 13.88 -5.92 7.27
N LYS A 120 13.04 -4.92 7.50
CA LYS A 120 12.03 -4.88 8.56
C LYS A 120 10.68 -4.72 7.89
N PHE A 121 9.69 -5.49 8.32
CA PHE A 121 8.38 -5.53 7.66
C PHE A 121 7.25 -5.09 8.58
N ILE A 122 6.30 -4.38 8.01
CA ILE A 122 4.97 -4.17 8.60
C ILE A 122 3.97 -4.92 7.72
N LEU A 123 3.38 -5.98 8.23
CA LEU A 123 2.39 -6.80 7.55
C LEU A 123 0.98 -6.46 8.02
N PHE A 124 0.15 -5.94 7.12
CA PHE A 124 -1.27 -5.75 7.36
C PHE A 124 -2.02 -7.02 6.97
N THR A 125 -2.57 -7.71 7.97
CA THR A 125 -3.24 -9.00 7.77
C THR A 125 -4.68 -8.84 7.28
N ALA A 126 -5.21 -7.62 7.31
CA ALA A 126 -6.59 -7.28 6.94
C ALA A 126 -7.65 -8.09 7.72
N ALA A 127 -7.33 -8.47 8.97
CA ALA A 127 -8.16 -9.33 9.82
C ALA A 127 -8.53 -10.68 9.18
N TYR A 128 -7.71 -11.15 8.21
CA TYR A 128 -7.91 -12.43 7.57
C TYR A 128 -7.52 -13.56 8.55
N GLN A 129 -8.54 -14.17 9.13
CA GLN A 129 -8.41 -15.13 10.24
C GLN A 129 -7.34 -16.23 10.04
N PRO A 130 -7.21 -16.88 8.87
CA PRO A 130 -6.16 -17.88 8.65
C PRO A 130 -4.74 -17.31 8.72
N LEU A 131 -4.53 -16.06 8.29
CA LEU A 131 -3.24 -15.40 8.43
C LEU A 131 -3.00 -14.96 9.87
N ASP A 132 -4.00 -14.39 10.55
CA ASP A 132 -3.88 -14.03 11.97
C ASP A 132 -3.54 -15.27 12.82
N ALA A 133 -4.24 -16.39 12.62
CA ALA A 133 -3.97 -17.65 13.29
C ALA A 133 -2.55 -18.17 13.01
N ALA A 134 -2.09 -18.10 11.76
CA ALA A 134 -0.72 -18.50 11.42
C ALA A 134 0.32 -17.61 12.11
N VAL A 135 0.10 -16.30 12.21
CA VAL A 135 1.02 -15.42 12.93
C VAL A 135 1.12 -15.81 14.41
N HIS A 136 -0.01 -16.08 15.06
CA HIS A 136 -0.02 -16.54 16.46
C HIS A 136 0.73 -17.87 16.67
N GLU A 137 0.56 -18.85 15.78
CA GLU A 137 1.27 -20.13 15.85
C GLU A 137 2.79 -19.95 15.72
N PHE A 138 3.24 -19.03 14.87
CA PHE A 138 4.66 -18.77 14.66
C PHE A 138 5.31 -18.12 15.88
N GLU A 139 4.61 -17.23 16.59
CA GLU A 139 5.07 -16.63 17.84
C GLU A 139 5.22 -17.68 18.97
N GLY A 140 4.26 -18.59 19.09
CA GLY A 140 4.25 -19.62 20.13
C GLY A 140 5.41 -20.62 20.03
N ASN A 141 6.03 -20.75 18.87
CA ASN A 141 7.19 -21.63 18.63
C ASN A 141 8.55 -20.94 18.88
N THR A 142 8.59 -19.61 19.01
CA THR A 142 9.79 -18.86 19.41
C THR A 142 9.88 -18.78 20.92
N SER A 143 10.68 -19.65 21.53
CA SER A 143 11.00 -19.63 22.95
C SER A 143 11.84 -18.40 23.32
N SER A 144 11.19 -17.26 23.52
CA SER A 144 11.75 -16.12 24.26
C SER A 144 10.68 -15.49 25.13
N SER A 145 10.93 -15.56 26.43
CA SER A 145 10.16 -14.99 27.52
C SER A 145 10.06 -13.46 27.41
N ASP A 146 8.99 -12.97 26.79
CA ASP A 146 8.42 -11.66 27.11
C ASP A 146 6.88 -11.73 27.06
N PRO A 147 6.22 -12.19 28.14
CA PRO A 147 4.79 -12.40 28.17
C PRO A 147 4.06 -11.12 28.60
N MET A 148 4.11 -10.05 27.81
CA MET A 148 3.15 -8.93 27.92
C MET A 148 3.05 -8.15 26.61
N LEU A 149 2.02 -8.43 25.79
CA LEU A 149 0.96 -7.48 25.41
C LEU A 149 -0.04 -8.10 24.39
N CYS A 150 -0.72 -9.19 24.74
CA CYS A 150 -1.92 -9.58 24.01
C CYS A 150 -3.10 -8.78 24.56
N ASN A 151 -3.28 -7.55 24.06
CA ASN A 151 -4.56 -6.86 24.17
C ASN A 151 -5.37 -7.09 22.89
N LYS A 152 -6.68 -6.85 22.96
CA LYS A 152 -7.75 -7.24 22.01
C LYS A 152 -7.64 -6.67 20.57
N ASP A 153 -6.44 -6.25 20.15
CA ASP A 153 -6.17 -5.31 19.06
C ASP A 153 -5.32 -5.91 17.91
N GLY A 154 -5.05 -7.22 17.95
CA GLY A 154 -4.47 -7.99 16.82
C GLY A 154 -3.11 -7.50 16.32
N VAL A 155 -2.27 -7.08 17.26
CA VAL A 155 -0.86 -6.73 17.04
C VAL A 155 0.01 -7.93 17.42
N LEU A 156 0.81 -8.41 16.48
CA LEU A 156 1.65 -9.61 16.65
C LEU A 156 3.07 -9.33 16.14
N ARG A 157 4.09 -9.65 16.94
CA ARG A 157 5.50 -9.51 16.59
C ARG A 157 6.05 -10.86 16.17
N PHE A 158 6.18 -11.03 14.86
CA PHE A 158 6.84 -12.18 14.30
C PHE A 158 8.36 -11.95 14.25
N GLY A 159 9.06 -12.39 15.30
CA GLY A 159 10.48 -12.07 15.52
C GLY A 159 10.73 -10.58 15.79
N SER A 160 12.00 -10.15 15.76
CA SER A 160 12.35 -8.74 16.02
C SER A 160 12.13 -7.79 14.84
N ARG A 161 11.84 -8.34 13.64
CA ARG A 161 11.86 -7.62 12.36
C ARG A 161 10.54 -7.61 11.60
N VAL A 162 9.54 -8.42 11.96
CA VAL A 162 8.22 -8.40 11.31
C VAL A 162 7.15 -8.00 12.33
N PHE A 163 6.41 -6.95 12.02
CA PHE A 163 5.27 -6.48 12.80
C PHE A 163 3.98 -6.74 12.03
N CYS A 164 3.09 -7.53 12.59
CA CYS A 164 1.80 -7.86 12.02
C CYS A 164 0.70 -7.03 12.69
N PHE A 165 -0.21 -6.49 11.88
CA PHE A 165 -1.29 -5.62 12.31
C PHE A 165 -2.59 -5.99 11.62
N SER A 166 -3.60 -6.37 12.40
CA SER A 166 -4.94 -6.69 11.89
C SER A 166 -5.89 -5.50 11.88
N GLY A 167 -5.51 -4.39 12.53
CA GLY A 167 -6.31 -3.18 12.59
C GLY A 167 -6.26 -2.35 11.29
N SER A 168 -6.79 -1.13 11.36
CA SER A 168 -6.87 -0.20 10.24
C SER A 168 -6.15 1.10 10.57
N ILE A 169 -5.23 1.51 9.70
CA ILE A 169 -4.60 2.83 9.70
C ILE A 169 -4.60 3.40 8.28
N PRO A 170 -4.72 4.72 8.10
CA PRO A 170 -4.61 5.32 6.77
C PRO A 170 -3.26 5.03 6.12
N TYR A 171 -3.28 4.61 4.85
CA TYR A 171 -2.06 4.46 4.05
C TYR A 171 -1.29 5.78 3.90
N SER A 172 -2.00 6.90 3.79
CA SER A 172 -1.41 8.24 3.80
C SER A 172 -0.55 8.53 5.04
N TRP A 173 -0.84 7.89 6.18
CA TRP A 173 -0.05 8.04 7.41
C TRP A 173 1.12 7.04 7.46
N VAL A 174 0.87 5.75 7.16
CA VAL A 174 1.92 4.73 7.32
C VAL A 174 2.96 4.75 6.19
N PHE A 175 2.57 5.06 4.96
CA PHE A 175 3.48 5.00 3.80
C PHE A 175 4.58 6.05 3.86
N GLN A 176 4.32 7.23 4.41
CA GLN A 176 5.34 8.26 4.63
C GLN A 176 6.47 7.81 5.58
N ARG A 177 6.28 6.69 6.29
CA ARG A 177 7.22 6.09 7.23
C ARG A 177 7.77 4.75 6.75
N CYS A 178 7.55 4.43 5.47
CA CYS A 178 7.97 3.18 4.86
C CYS A 178 8.95 3.45 3.71
N ALA A 179 9.87 2.52 3.46
CA ALA A 179 10.82 2.63 2.37
C ALA A 179 10.24 2.11 1.05
N VAL A 180 9.33 1.13 1.13
CA VAL A 180 8.67 0.48 -0.01
C VAL A 180 7.27 0.04 0.43
N ALA A 181 6.29 0.09 -0.47
CA ALA A 181 4.99 -0.55 -0.30
C ALA A 181 4.86 -1.79 -1.18
N ILE A 182 4.66 -2.96 -0.58
CA ILE A 182 4.31 -4.20 -1.26
C ILE A 182 2.79 -4.38 -1.17
N HIS A 183 2.10 -4.42 -2.31
CA HIS A 183 0.64 -4.54 -2.32
C HIS A 183 0.12 -5.22 -3.58
N HIS A 184 -1.18 -5.52 -3.57
CA HIS A 184 -1.85 -6.27 -4.62
C HIS A 184 -2.21 -5.45 -5.88
N GLY A 185 -1.81 -4.19 -5.96
CA GLY A 185 -2.17 -3.32 -7.09
C GLY A 185 -3.58 -2.72 -7.07
N GLY A 186 -4.29 -2.71 -5.93
CA GLY A 186 -5.55 -1.98 -5.81
C GLY A 186 -5.36 -0.47 -6.03
N SER A 187 -6.33 0.19 -6.67
CA SER A 187 -6.24 1.62 -7.03
C SER A 187 -5.98 2.54 -5.84
N GLY A 188 -6.61 2.28 -4.69
CA GLY A 188 -6.40 3.05 -3.45
C GLY A 188 -4.99 2.90 -2.87
N SER A 189 -4.45 1.68 -2.80
CA SER A 189 -3.07 1.43 -2.33
C SER A 189 -2.05 2.06 -3.28
N THR A 190 -2.26 1.91 -4.58
CA THR A 190 -1.41 2.47 -5.64
C THR A 190 -1.38 4.00 -5.56
N ALA A 191 -2.55 4.63 -5.45
CA ALA A 191 -2.68 6.08 -5.30
C ALA A 191 -2.01 6.60 -4.02
N ALA A 192 -2.18 5.90 -2.90
CA ALA A 192 -1.57 6.29 -1.64
C ALA A 192 -0.04 6.21 -1.68
N ALA A 193 0.53 5.17 -2.31
CA ALA A 193 1.98 5.03 -2.44
C ALA A 193 2.58 6.07 -3.40
N LEU A 194 1.90 6.35 -4.51
CA LEU A 194 2.26 7.44 -5.42
C LEU A 194 2.25 8.81 -4.72
N SER A 195 1.20 9.11 -3.95
CA SER A 195 1.12 10.37 -3.20
C SER A 195 2.18 10.49 -2.11
N ALA A 196 2.53 9.37 -1.46
CA ALA A 196 3.60 9.32 -0.46
C ALA A 196 5.01 9.39 -1.06
N GLY A 197 5.16 9.23 -2.38
CA GLY A 197 6.46 9.28 -3.06
C GLY A 197 7.39 8.12 -2.75
N ILE A 198 6.82 6.96 -2.39
CA ILE A 198 7.62 5.76 -2.07
C ILE A 198 7.59 4.76 -3.24
N PRO A 199 8.69 4.03 -3.48
CA PRO A 199 8.70 2.88 -4.37
C PRO A 199 7.63 1.85 -4.01
N GLN A 200 7.15 1.15 -5.04
CA GLN A 200 6.15 0.09 -4.91
C GLN A 200 6.69 -1.24 -5.41
N VAL A 201 6.20 -2.35 -4.85
CA VAL A 201 6.32 -3.70 -5.41
C VAL A 201 4.92 -4.24 -5.54
N VAL A 202 4.47 -4.43 -6.79
CA VAL A 202 3.08 -4.77 -7.07
C VAL A 202 2.96 -6.25 -7.42
N CYS A 203 2.07 -6.96 -6.74
CA CYS A 203 1.74 -8.36 -7.00
C CYS A 203 0.25 -8.48 -7.36
N PRO A 204 -0.12 -8.39 -8.64
CA PRO A 204 -1.52 -8.40 -9.06
C PRO A 204 -2.13 -9.82 -9.03
N PHE A 205 -3.43 -9.90 -8.71
CA PHE A 205 -4.19 -11.16 -8.68
C PHE A 205 -5.40 -11.13 -9.61
N ILE A 206 -6.10 -10.01 -9.71
CA ILE A 206 -7.38 -9.90 -10.45
C ILE A 206 -7.63 -8.52 -11.06
N LEU A 207 -8.49 -8.48 -12.08
CA LEU A 207 -9.09 -7.25 -12.62
C LEU A 207 -8.04 -6.18 -13.02
N ASP A 208 -8.26 -4.94 -12.56
CA ASP A 208 -7.45 -3.77 -12.85
C ASP A 208 -6.07 -3.79 -12.18
N GLN A 209 -5.83 -4.71 -11.25
CA GLN A 209 -4.55 -4.83 -10.55
C GLN A 209 -3.39 -5.07 -11.52
N PHE A 210 -3.61 -5.87 -12.57
CA PHE A 210 -2.59 -6.15 -13.59
C PHE A 210 -2.21 -4.87 -14.35
N TYR A 211 -3.20 -4.07 -14.72
CA TYR A 211 -2.96 -2.78 -15.36
C TYR A 211 -2.16 -1.84 -14.45
N TRP A 212 -2.54 -1.72 -13.18
CA TRP A 212 -1.82 -0.86 -12.23
C TRP A 212 -0.38 -1.33 -12.03
N ALA A 213 -0.16 -2.65 -11.92
CA ALA A 213 1.17 -3.21 -11.76
C ALA A 213 2.08 -2.87 -12.95
N GLU A 214 1.61 -3.11 -14.18
CA GLU A 214 2.36 -2.75 -15.39
C GLU A 214 2.56 -1.24 -15.50
N ARG A 215 1.53 -0.44 -15.18
CA ARG A 215 1.64 1.02 -15.24
C ARG A 215 2.67 1.56 -14.26
N MET A 216 2.73 1.05 -13.03
CA MET A 216 3.74 1.48 -12.05
C MET A 216 5.16 1.13 -12.50
N PHE A 217 5.33 -0.04 -13.14
CA PHE A 217 6.60 -0.43 -13.74
C PHE A 217 7.00 0.53 -14.88
N TRP A 218 6.10 0.84 -15.82
CA TRP A 218 6.38 1.78 -16.91
C TRP A 218 6.61 3.22 -16.44
N LEU A 219 5.96 3.63 -15.35
CA LEU A 219 6.22 4.92 -14.72
C LEU A 219 7.60 4.99 -14.05
N GLY A 220 8.26 3.85 -13.82
CA GLY A 220 9.56 3.76 -13.15
C GLY A 220 9.47 3.88 -11.63
N VAL A 221 8.29 3.67 -11.03
CA VAL A 221 8.07 3.75 -9.58
C VAL A 221 7.98 2.36 -8.92
N ALA A 222 8.08 1.29 -9.72
CA ALA A 222 8.07 -0.09 -9.29
C ALA A 222 8.98 -0.95 -10.19
N PRO A 223 9.49 -2.10 -9.71
CA PRO A 223 10.11 -3.11 -10.56
C PRO A 223 9.02 -3.86 -11.38
N PRO A 224 9.40 -4.79 -12.27
CA PRO A 224 8.42 -5.65 -12.93
C PRO A 224 7.45 -6.31 -11.94
N PRO A 225 6.16 -6.45 -12.27
CA PRO A 225 5.18 -7.06 -11.39
C PRO A 225 5.59 -8.45 -10.91
N LEU A 226 5.41 -8.72 -9.62
CA LEU A 226 5.57 -10.06 -9.08
C LEU A 226 4.44 -10.96 -9.59
N GLN A 227 4.76 -12.23 -9.86
CA GLN A 227 3.71 -13.23 -10.03
C GLN A 227 3.14 -13.62 -8.67
N ALA A 228 1.87 -14.03 -8.62
CA ALA A 228 1.20 -14.44 -7.38
C ALA A 228 2.04 -15.44 -6.56
N ASN A 229 2.60 -16.46 -7.21
CA ASN A 229 3.43 -17.50 -6.57
C ASN A 229 4.82 -17.01 -6.14
N ASP A 230 5.31 -15.88 -6.63
CA ASP A 230 6.59 -15.29 -6.20
C ASP A 230 6.46 -14.58 -4.85
N LEU A 231 5.24 -14.20 -4.45
CA LEU A 231 4.94 -13.62 -3.14
C LEU A 231 4.19 -14.61 -2.22
N LEU A 232 3.22 -15.33 -2.78
CA LEU A 232 2.31 -16.25 -2.08
C LEU A 232 2.45 -17.68 -2.63
N PRO A 233 3.57 -18.38 -2.41
CA PRO A 233 3.72 -19.76 -2.83
C PRO A 233 2.71 -20.69 -2.12
N ASP A 234 2.02 -21.52 -2.90
CA ASP A 234 1.04 -22.49 -2.38
C ASP A 234 1.69 -23.70 -1.69
N LYS A 235 2.87 -24.10 -2.16
CA LYS A 235 3.54 -25.35 -1.74
C LYS A 235 4.51 -25.10 -0.59
N TYR A 236 4.44 -25.96 0.43
CA TYR A 236 5.39 -26.00 1.52
C TYR A 236 6.57 -26.91 1.14
N ASP A 237 7.46 -26.40 0.28
CA ASP A 237 8.70 -27.06 -0.10
C ASP A 237 9.84 -26.04 -0.25
N ASP A 238 11.08 -26.48 0.00
CA ASP A 238 12.26 -25.61 0.04
C ASP A 238 12.52 -24.89 -1.29
N ALA A 239 12.19 -25.53 -2.42
CA ALA A 239 12.40 -24.93 -3.74
C ALA A 239 11.41 -23.78 -3.99
N SER A 240 10.13 -23.98 -3.68
CA SER A 240 9.09 -22.95 -3.77
C SER A 240 9.38 -21.76 -2.84
N ILE A 241 9.79 -22.05 -1.59
CA ILE A 241 10.16 -21.01 -0.62
C ILE A 241 11.40 -20.24 -1.09
N SER A 242 12.47 -20.94 -1.49
CA SER A 242 13.70 -20.29 -1.95
C SER A 242 13.48 -19.43 -3.19
N LYS A 243 12.63 -19.89 -4.12
CA LYS A 243 12.24 -19.09 -5.29
C LYS A 243 11.53 -17.80 -4.85
N ALA A 244 10.52 -17.89 -3.98
CA ALA A 244 9.78 -16.73 -3.50
C ALA A 244 10.69 -15.76 -2.72
N VAL A 245 11.60 -16.27 -1.87
CA VAL A 245 12.60 -15.46 -1.15
C VAL A 245 13.48 -14.69 -2.12
N ASN A 246 13.99 -15.34 -3.17
CA ASN A 246 14.83 -14.70 -4.19
C ASN A 246 14.03 -13.65 -4.98
N SER A 247 12.83 -13.99 -5.46
CA SER A 247 11.99 -13.07 -6.23
C SER A 247 11.63 -11.84 -5.40
N LEU A 248 11.20 -12.01 -4.15
CA LEU A 248 10.83 -10.92 -3.26
C LEU A 248 12.04 -10.05 -2.89
N SER A 249 13.17 -10.66 -2.54
CA SER A 249 14.41 -9.93 -2.23
C SER A 249 14.88 -9.09 -3.42
N ASN A 250 14.85 -9.67 -4.62
CA ASN A 250 15.24 -8.97 -5.84
C ASN A 250 14.29 -7.80 -6.16
N ALA A 251 12.98 -8.01 -6.05
CA ALA A 251 11.99 -6.95 -6.28
C ALA A 251 12.16 -5.80 -5.29
N ILE A 252 12.36 -6.09 -4.00
CA ILE A 252 12.63 -5.07 -2.99
C ILE A 252 13.92 -4.31 -3.30
N ASN A 253 15.00 -5.03 -3.63
CA ASN A 253 16.29 -4.40 -3.96
C ASN A 253 16.16 -3.47 -5.18
N SER A 254 15.50 -3.93 -6.25
CA SER A 254 15.20 -3.09 -7.43
C SER A 254 14.34 -1.88 -7.08
N ALA A 255 13.30 -2.04 -6.24
CA ALA A 255 12.47 -0.92 -5.78
C ALA A 255 13.27 0.09 -4.95
N LEU A 256 14.26 -0.37 -4.20
CA LEU A 256 15.13 0.47 -3.37
C LEU A 256 16.26 1.17 -4.15
N SER A 257 16.39 0.92 -5.46
CA SER A 257 17.37 1.59 -6.30
C SER A 257 17.19 3.12 -6.30
N PRO A 258 18.28 3.90 -6.42
CA PRO A 258 18.21 5.36 -6.48
C PRO A 258 17.26 5.87 -7.57
N GLU A 259 17.25 5.22 -8.72
CA GLU A 259 16.45 5.59 -9.89
C GLU A 259 14.96 5.51 -9.58
N VAL A 260 14.51 4.39 -9.00
CA VAL A 260 13.09 4.19 -8.65
C VAL A 260 12.66 5.14 -7.52
N LYS A 261 13.51 5.37 -6.52
CA LYS A 261 13.24 6.32 -5.43
C LYS A 261 13.08 7.75 -5.92
N VAL A 262 14.02 8.22 -6.76
CA VAL A 262 13.95 9.56 -7.35
C VAL A 262 12.68 9.69 -8.19
N ARG A 263 12.35 8.68 -9.00
CA ARG A 263 11.15 8.71 -9.83
C ARG A 263 9.86 8.75 -9.00
N ALA A 264 9.77 7.95 -7.93
CA ALA A 264 8.63 7.97 -7.01
C ALA A 264 8.45 9.36 -6.37
N SER A 265 9.54 9.99 -5.92
CA SER A 265 9.50 11.35 -5.37
C SER A 265 9.03 12.40 -6.40
N GLN A 266 9.55 12.35 -7.62
CA GLN A 266 9.17 13.29 -8.69
C GLN A 266 7.68 13.19 -9.06
N ILE A 267 7.16 11.97 -9.13
CA ILE A 267 5.74 11.74 -9.41
C ILE A 267 4.90 12.27 -8.25
N ALA A 268 5.29 12.05 -7.00
CA ALA A 268 4.61 12.60 -5.84
C ALA A 268 4.59 14.12 -5.85
N ASP A 269 5.73 14.77 -6.11
CA ASP A 269 5.83 16.23 -6.22
C ASP A 269 4.86 16.77 -7.26
N THR A 270 4.75 16.10 -8.41
CA THR A 270 3.84 16.52 -9.49
C THR A 270 2.38 16.34 -9.08
N ILE A 271 2.01 15.17 -8.55
CA ILE A 271 0.65 14.86 -8.13
C ILE A 271 0.19 15.77 -6.98
N ASN A 272 1.07 16.07 -6.02
CA ASN A 272 0.74 16.88 -4.85
C ASN A 272 0.61 18.39 -5.18
N LEU A 273 1.02 18.82 -6.37
CA LEU A 273 0.74 20.16 -6.89
C LEU A 273 -0.64 20.27 -7.56
N GLU A 274 -1.29 19.16 -7.87
CA GLU A 274 -2.62 19.14 -8.47
C GLU A 274 -3.70 19.45 -7.41
N ASP A 275 -4.71 20.24 -7.79
CA ASP A 275 -5.97 20.32 -7.04
C ASP A 275 -7.08 19.65 -7.83
N GLY A 276 -7.08 18.32 -7.78
CA GLY A 276 -8.01 17.50 -8.56
C GLY A 276 -9.47 17.69 -8.17
N ILE A 277 -9.73 18.06 -6.91
CA ILE A 277 -11.09 18.35 -6.43
C ILE A 277 -11.55 19.72 -6.93
N GLN A 278 -10.71 20.75 -6.85
CA GLN A 278 -11.06 22.07 -7.37
C GLN A 278 -11.31 22.04 -8.87
N GLU A 279 -10.47 21.33 -9.65
CA GLU A 279 -10.68 21.17 -11.09
C GLU A 279 -11.98 20.42 -11.39
N SER A 280 -12.30 19.37 -10.62
CA SER A 280 -13.58 18.66 -10.76
C SER A 280 -14.78 19.56 -10.48
N LEU A 281 -14.71 20.36 -9.42
CA LEU A 281 -15.76 21.31 -9.06
C LEU A 281 -15.94 22.40 -10.12
N LYS A 282 -14.85 22.87 -10.72
CA LYS A 282 -14.89 23.83 -11.83
C LYS A 282 -15.63 23.23 -13.03
N VAL A 283 -15.23 22.03 -13.47
CA VAL A 283 -15.87 21.34 -14.60
C VAL A 283 -17.36 21.08 -14.33
N LEU A 284 -17.72 20.64 -13.12
CA LEU A 284 -19.13 20.41 -12.76
C LEU A 284 -19.95 21.70 -12.80
N LYS A 285 -19.40 22.82 -12.32
CA LYS A 285 -20.07 24.13 -12.38
C LYS A 285 -20.30 24.57 -13.81
N GLU A 286 -19.31 24.43 -14.69
CA GLU A 286 -19.43 24.76 -16.11
C GLU A 286 -20.51 23.91 -16.81
N GLU A 287 -20.57 22.61 -16.52
CA GLU A 287 -21.59 21.70 -17.07
C GLU A 287 -23.01 22.02 -16.57
N ILE A 288 -23.16 22.42 -15.30
CA ILE A 288 -24.47 22.83 -14.75
C ILE A 288 -24.93 24.16 -15.34
N LEU A 289 -24.01 25.12 -15.52
CA LEU A 289 -24.34 26.45 -16.06
C LEU A 289 -24.56 26.47 -17.58
N SER A 290 -24.10 25.45 -18.30
CA SER A 290 -24.27 25.32 -19.76
C SER A 290 -25.52 24.55 -20.19
N LYS A 291 -26.32 24.06 -19.22
CA LYS A 291 -27.63 23.42 -19.41
C LYS A 291 -28.76 24.37 -19.04
#